data_AF-A0A0Q5I584-F1
#
_entry.id   AF-A0A0Q5I584-F1
#
_cell.length_a   1.000
_cell.length_b   1.000
_cell.length_c   1.000
_cell.angle_alpha   90.00
_cell.angle_beta   90.00
_cell.angle_gamma   90.00
#
_symmetry.space_group_name_H-M   'P 1'
#
loop_
_entity.id
_entity.type
_entity.pdbx_description
1 polymer ?
#
loop_
_entity_poly.entity_id
_entity_poly.type
_entity_poly.pdbx_seq_one_letter_code
_entity_poly.pdbx_strand_id
1 'polypeptide(L)'
;MNVHDYFYSVFPNQLKTLSYLKPPQYLSEMHHLGGALFFGGSDWENAATDLARVPPEDRPRFVLSLFMIVLTDQALFTHNTNAYDEWRRRTNFPKFGWFGFGVHNENPFKLLSVPEQEGLVDAEEIIAAMPEFVDFFIAESTKMLVDAGLLTEIGLHFESIRNDPAYAFGEGKVVPAFKAAFDAAL
;
A
#
# COMPACT_ATOMS: atom_id res chain seq x y z
N MET A 1 -15.17 -3.83 -13.87
CA MET A 1 -13.75 -3.58 -14.18
C MET A 1 -12.94 -4.30 -13.12
N ASN A 2 -11.89 -5.03 -13.50
CA ASN A 2 -11.06 -5.72 -12.52
C ASN A 2 -10.01 -4.78 -11.91
N VAL A 3 -9.25 -5.29 -10.93
CA VAL A 3 -8.24 -4.49 -10.21
C VAL A 3 -7.07 -4.07 -11.11
N HIS A 4 -6.66 -4.92 -12.04
CA HIS A 4 -5.59 -4.61 -13.01
C HIS A 4 -5.97 -3.40 -13.87
N ASP A 5 -7.12 -3.45 -14.56
CA ASP A 5 -7.55 -2.37 -15.46
C ASP A 5 -7.81 -1.08 -14.68
N TYR A 6 -8.37 -1.22 -13.48
CA TYR A 6 -8.58 -0.10 -12.57
C TYR A 6 -7.27 0.58 -12.16
N PHE A 7 -6.24 -0.21 -11.79
CA PHE A 7 -4.95 0.28 -11.34
C PHE A 7 -4.27 1.19 -12.38
N TYR A 8 -4.39 0.83 -13.65
CA TYR A 8 -3.76 1.61 -14.73
C TYR A 8 -4.61 2.78 -15.23
N SER A 9 -5.94 2.64 -15.26
CA SER A 9 -6.82 3.61 -15.93
C SER A 9 -7.47 4.62 -14.99
N VAL A 10 -7.79 4.23 -13.75
CA VAL A 10 -8.59 5.05 -12.81
C VAL A 10 -7.80 5.43 -11.57
N PHE A 11 -7.12 4.47 -10.95
CA PHE A 11 -6.41 4.64 -9.69
C PHE A 11 -5.47 5.86 -9.66
N PRO A 12 -4.65 6.17 -10.69
CA PRO A 12 -3.70 7.27 -10.61
C PRO A 12 -4.37 8.64 -10.47
N ASN A 13 -5.58 8.80 -11.01
CA ASN A 13 -6.33 10.05 -10.89
C ASN A 13 -7.04 10.15 -9.56
N GLN A 14 -7.60 9.06 -9.05
CA GLN A 14 -8.25 9.06 -7.75
C GLN A 14 -7.24 9.15 -6.60
N LEU A 15 -6.05 8.57 -6.75
CA LEU A 15 -4.96 8.68 -5.77
C LEU A 15 -4.68 10.15 -5.47
N LYS A 16 -4.56 11.00 -6.51
CA LYS A 16 -4.32 12.45 -6.38
C LYS A 16 -5.39 13.19 -5.56
N THR A 17 -6.56 12.59 -5.34
CA THR A 17 -7.64 13.20 -4.57
C THR A 17 -7.47 13.03 -3.07
N LEU A 18 -6.58 12.16 -2.57
CA LEU A 18 -6.36 11.97 -1.15
C LEU A 18 -5.93 13.26 -0.43
N SER A 19 -6.13 13.28 0.89
CA SER A 19 -5.66 14.39 1.72
C SER A 19 -4.19 14.18 2.09
N TYR A 20 -3.31 15.01 1.53
CA TYR A 20 -1.88 14.90 1.72
C TYR A 20 -1.32 15.92 2.70
N LEU A 21 -0.40 15.45 3.54
CA LEU A 21 0.42 16.28 4.42
C LEU A 21 1.85 16.29 3.92
N LYS A 22 2.44 17.49 3.86
CA LYS A 22 3.86 17.66 3.55
C LYS A 22 4.64 17.76 4.86
N PRO A 23 5.67 16.91 5.08
CA PRO A 23 6.50 17.02 6.26
C PRO A 23 7.25 18.36 6.24
N PRO A 24 7.48 18.98 7.42
CA PRO A 24 8.39 20.11 7.54
C PRO A 24 9.76 19.81 6.91
N GLN A 25 10.41 20.83 6.36
CA GLN A 25 11.66 20.67 5.62
C GLN A 25 12.74 19.95 6.43
N TYR A 26 12.88 20.25 7.72
CA TYR A 26 13.88 19.61 8.58
C TYR A 26 13.67 18.10 8.71
N LEU A 27 12.42 17.61 8.84
CA LEU A 27 12.14 16.17 8.85
C LEU A 27 12.41 15.55 7.49
N SER A 28 12.07 16.26 6.41
CA SER A 28 12.34 15.77 5.05
C SER A 28 13.84 15.59 4.79
N GLU A 29 14.68 16.47 5.32
CA GLU A 29 16.14 16.39 5.20
C GLU A 29 16.72 15.29 6.09
N MET A 30 16.29 15.22 7.36
CA MET A 30 16.78 14.20 8.31
C MET A 30 16.45 12.76 7.89
N HIS A 31 15.29 12.55 7.26
CA HIS A 31 14.82 11.21 6.86
C HIS A 31 14.91 10.96 5.36
N HIS A 32 15.63 11.82 4.61
CA HIS A 32 15.80 11.71 3.15
C HIS A 32 14.47 11.51 2.38
N LEU A 33 13.40 12.18 2.81
CA LEU A 33 12.05 11.93 2.30
C LEU A 33 11.83 12.44 0.87
N GLY A 34 12.74 13.26 0.33
CA GLY A 34 12.73 13.64 -1.09
C GLY A 34 11.45 14.32 -1.56
N GLY A 35 10.74 15.04 -0.68
CA GLY A 35 9.44 15.64 -0.99
C GLY A 35 8.25 14.68 -0.88
N ALA A 36 8.40 13.55 -0.19
CA ALA A 36 7.31 12.61 0.07
C ALA A 36 6.10 13.30 0.69
N LEU A 37 4.92 12.94 0.20
CA LEU A 37 3.63 13.31 0.77
C LEU A 37 3.16 12.18 1.67
N PHE A 38 2.58 12.53 2.81
CA PHE A 38 2.02 11.59 3.77
C PHE A 38 0.49 11.61 3.70
N PHE A 39 -0.13 10.46 3.95
CA PHE A 39 -1.57 10.33 4.11
C PHE A 39 -1.89 9.31 5.21
N GLY A 40 -3.13 9.34 5.69
CA GLY A 40 -3.67 8.38 6.64
C GLY A 40 -3.78 8.90 8.06
N GLY A 41 -2.75 9.55 8.60
CA GLY A 41 -2.73 9.93 10.02
C GLY A 41 -2.45 8.73 10.94
N SER A 42 -2.51 8.93 12.26
CA SER A 42 -2.32 7.84 13.22
C SER A 42 -3.43 6.81 13.07
N ASP A 43 -3.09 5.53 12.98
CA ASP A 43 -4.07 4.43 12.85
C ASP A 43 -5.05 4.56 11.66
N TRP A 44 -4.67 5.32 10.63
CA TRP A 44 -5.56 5.73 9.54
C TRP A 44 -6.85 6.45 9.98
N GLU A 45 -6.78 7.31 11.00
CA GLU A 45 -7.90 8.12 11.48
C GLU A 45 -8.64 8.93 10.38
N ASN A 46 -8.01 9.15 9.23
CA ASN A 46 -8.59 9.88 8.10
C ASN A 46 -9.28 9.01 7.04
N ALA A 47 -9.42 7.68 7.27
CA ALA A 47 -9.95 6.73 6.28
C ALA A 47 -11.28 7.17 5.64
N ALA A 48 -12.26 7.59 6.46
CA ALA A 48 -13.55 8.08 5.97
C ALA A 48 -13.40 9.32 5.07
N THR A 49 -12.52 10.26 5.42
CA THR A 49 -12.29 11.49 4.64
C THR A 49 -11.56 11.19 3.33
N ASP A 50 -10.57 10.31 3.39
CA ASP A 50 -9.79 9.85 2.24
C ASP A 50 -10.69 9.13 1.22
N LEU A 51 -11.50 8.17 1.69
CA LEU A 51 -12.38 7.37 0.84
C LEU A 51 -13.67 8.09 0.42
N ALA A 52 -14.07 9.18 1.08
CA ALA A 52 -15.21 9.99 0.65
C ALA A 52 -15.02 10.62 -0.74
N ARG A 53 -13.77 10.78 -1.19
CA ARG A 53 -13.43 11.33 -2.51
C ARG A 53 -13.38 10.28 -3.62
N VAL A 54 -13.49 9.01 -3.25
CA VAL A 54 -13.53 7.87 -4.15
C VAL A 54 -14.98 7.42 -4.32
N PRO A 55 -15.48 7.26 -5.57
CA PRO A 55 -16.82 6.72 -5.82
C PRO A 55 -17.03 5.40 -5.06
N PRO A 56 -18.17 5.19 -4.37
CA PRO A 56 -18.39 3.98 -3.57
C PRO A 56 -18.10 2.66 -4.30
N GLU A 57 -18.48 2.58 -5.58
CA GLU A 57 -18.25 1.44 -6.47
C GLU A 57 -16.76 1.19 -6.78
N ASP A 58 -15.89 2.18 -6.60
CA ASP A 58 -14.46 2.06 -6.87
C ASP A 58 -13.64 1.74 -5.62
N ARG A 59 -14.20 1.97 -4.42
CA ARG A 59 -13.45 1.88 -3.15
C ARG A 59 -12.79 0.52 -2.91
N PRO A 60 -13.40 -0.64 -3.19
CA PRO A 60 -12.73 -1.94 -3.05
C PRO A 60 -11.43 -2.00 -3.87
N ARG A 61 -11.49 -1.62 -5.15
CA ARG A 61 -10.35 -1.61 -6.07
C ARG A 61 -9.33 -0.54 -5.71
N PHE A 62 -9.78 0.62 -5.23
CA PHE A 62 -8.94 1.69 -4.72
C PHE A 62 -8.11 1.23 -3.52
N VAL A 63 -8.77 0.62 -2.52
CA VAL A 63 -8.14 0.11 -1.30
C VAL A 63 -7.10 -0.95 -1.63
N LEU A 64 -7.42 -1.92 -2.49
CA LEU A 64 -6.47 -2.95 -2.94
C LEU A 64 -5.26 -2.35 -3.68
N SER A 65 -5.50 -1.38 -4.57
CA SER A 65 -4.43 -0.68 -5.30
C SER A 65 -3.53 0.13 -4.37
N LEU A 66 -4.13 0.83 -3.39
CA LEU A 66 -3.42 1.60 -2.39
C LEU A 66 -2.59 0.69 -1.46
N PHE A 67 -3.18 -0.41 -1.03
CA PHE A 67 -2.49 -1.44 -0.24
C PHE A 67 -1.28 -1.99 -0.97
N MET A 68 -1.40 -2.35 -2.26
CA MET A 68 -0.28 -2.83 -3.07
C MET A 68 0.89 -1.85 -3.08
N ILE A 69 0.65 -0.57 -3.43
CA ILE A 69 1.74 0.41 -3.54
C ILE A 69 2.40 0.69 -2.19
N VAL A 70 1.62 0.71 -1.10
CA VAL A 70 2.12 0.96 0.26
C VAL A 70 2.91 -0.22 0.78
N LEU A 71 2.39 -1.44 0.64
CA LEU A 71 3.07 -2.66 1.09
C LEU A 71 4.41 -2.83 0.37
N THR A 72 4.42 -2.63 -0.96
CA THR A 72 5.65 -2.68 -1.77
C THR A 72 6.66 -1.64 -1.30
N ASP A 73 6.22 -0.39 -1.16
CA ASP A 73 7.08 0.74 -0.77
C ASP A 73 7.67 0.58 0.63
N GLN A 74 6.86 0.16 1.62
CA GLN A 74 7.34 -0.04 2.99
C GLN A 74 8.23 -1.28 3.11
N ALA A 75 7.93 -2.37 2.39
CA ALA A 75 8.78 -3.56 2.39
C ALA A 75 10.17 -3.25 1.79
N LEU A 76 10.23 -2.47 0.70
CA LEU A 76 11.49 -2.00 0.13
C LEU A 76 12.25 -1.10 1.12
N PHE A 77 11.55 -0.18 1.78
CA PHE A 77 12.16 0.72 2.77
C PHE A 77 12.82 -0.06 3.91
N THR A 78 12.16 -1.10 4.42
CA THR A 78 12.64 -1.86 5.57
C THR A 78 13.72 -2.89 5.19
N HIS A 79 13.52 -3.63 4.09
CA HIS A 79 14.30 -4.84 3.80
C HIS A 79 15.20 -4.74 2.57
N ASN A 80 14.95 -3.79 1.67
CA ASN A 80 15.70 -3.63 0.42
C ASN A 80 16.15 -2.17 0.21
N THR A 81 16.77 -1.58 1.24
CA THR A 81 17.14 -0.16 1.29
C THR A 81 17.97 0.32 0.09
N ASN A 82 18.83 -0.55 -0.47
CA ASN A 82 19.63 -0.25 -1.67
C ASN A 82 18.77 0.04 -2.92
N ALA A 83 17.61 -0.60 -3.05
CA ALA A 83 16.68 -0.40 -4.16
C ALA A 83 15.71 0.77 -3.90
N TYR A 84 15.55 1.15 -2.65
CA TYR A 84 14.50 2.06 -2.21
C TYR A 84 14.66 3.50 -2.73
N ASP A 85 15.89 4.04 -2.78
CA ASP A 85 16.10 5.40 -3.30
C ASP A 85 15.73 5.53 -4.79
N GLU A 86 16.08 4.52 -5.59
CA GLU A 86 15.69 4.45 -7.00
C GLU A 86 14.17 4.26 -7.14
N TRP A 87 13.57 3.35 -6.35
CA TRP A 87 12.12 3.18 -6.29
C TRP A 87 11.40 4.51 -6.03
N ARG A 88 11.82 5.24 -5.00
CA ARG A 88 11.25 6.54 -4.63
C ARG A 88 11.36 7.58 -5.73
N ARG A 89 12.49 7.63 -6.44
CA ARG A 89 12.67 8.54 -7.58
C ARG A 89 11.77 8.20 -8.75
N ARG A 90 11.47 6.90 -8.99
CA ARG A 90 10.62 6.46 -10.10
C ARG A 90 9.14 6.65 -9.83
N THR A 91 8.68 6.29 -8.64
CA THR A 91 7.24 6.22 -8.35
C THR A 91 6.73 7.46 -7.63
N ASN A 92 7.55 7.99 -6.72
CA ASN A 92 7.17 9.04 -5.77
C ASN A 92 5.79 8.82 -5.13
N PHE A 93 5.41 7.56 -4.88
CA PHE A 93 4.13 7.22 -4.23
C PHE A 93 4.02 7.87 -2.84
N PRO A 94 2.79 8.22 -2.40
CA PRO A 94 2.61 8.80 -1.08
C PRO A 94 2.89 7.78 0.03
N LYS A 95 3.36 8.27 1.18
CA LYS A 95 3.68 7.49 2.36
C LYS A 95 2.44 7.31 3.22
N PHE A 96 2.12 6.06 3.55
CA PHE A 96 1.10 5.77 4.53
C PHE A 96 1.68 5.93 5.93
N GLY A 97 1.26 6.99 6.62
CA GLY A 97 1.90 7.39 7.85
C GLY A 97 1.60 8.82 8.25
N TRP A 98 2.32 9.27 9.28
CA TRP A 98 2.20 10.61 9.82
C TRP A 98 3.53 11.08 10.40
N PHE A 99 3.57 12.34 10.81
CA PHE A 99 4.77 12.92 11.39
C PHE A 99 4.45 13.80 12.61
N GLY A 100 5.37 13.80 13.57
CA GLY A 100 5.32 14.56 14.82
C GLY A 100 6.73 14.72 15.36
N PHE A 101 7.05 14.01 16.45
CA PHE A 101 8.44 13.82 16.91
C PHE A 101 9.17 12.76 16.06
N GLY A 102 9.24 12.99 14.75
CA GLY A 102 9.79 12.05 13.77
C GLY A 102 8.75 11.60 12.73
N VAL A 103 9.17 10.67 11.88
CA VAL A 103 8.33 10.03 10.87
C VAL A 103 7.82 8.69 11.40
N HIS A 104 6.52 8.45 11.24
CA HIS A 104 5.85 7.23 11.64
C HIS A 104 5.21 6.58 10.42
N ASN A 105 5.70 5.39 10.03
CA ASN A 105 5.06 4.57 9.00
C ASN A 105 3.95 3.75 9.65
N GLU A 106 2.75 3.83 9.09
CA GLU A 106 1.61 3.04 9.58
C GLU A 106 1.65 1.62 9.03
N ASN A 107 1.04 0.68 9.78
CA ASN A 107 0.98 -0.72 9.36
C ASN A 107 0.14 -0.87 8.07
N PRO A 108 0.70 -1.34 6.94
CA PRO A 108 -0.02 -1.43 5.66
C PRO A 108 -1.32 -2.22 5.73
N PHE A 109 -1.42 -3.24 6.59
CA PHE A 109 -2.62 -4.08 6.70
C PHE A 109 -3.84 -3.32 7.23
N LYS A 110 -3.64 -2.17 7.88
CA LYS A 110 -4.75 -1.26 8.23
C LYS A 110 -5.47 -0.74 6.99
N LEU A 111 -4.80 -0.70 5.83
CA LEU A 111 -5.45 -0.34 4.57
C LEU A 111 -6.60 -1.30 4.21
N LEU A 112 -6.54 -2.54 4.68
CA LEU A 112 -7.58 -3.54 4.48
C LEU A 112 -8.59 -3.58 5.63
N SER A 113 -8.14 -3.48 6.88
CA SER A 113 -9.02 -3.65 8.04
C SER A 113 -9.85 -2.42 8.40
N VAL A 114 -9.29 -1.21 8.32
CA VAL A 114 -10.00 0.01 8.75
C VAL A 114 -11.23 0.30 7.86
N PRO A 115 -11.13 0.26 6.52
CA PRO A 115 -12.30 0.48 5.67
C PRO A 115 -13.39 -0.59 5.88
N GLU A 116 -12.99 -1.83 6.16
CA GLU A 116 -13.92 -2.91 6.51
C GLU A 116 -14.65 -2.60 7.83
N GLN A 117 -13.90 -2.29 8.89
CA GLN A 117 -14.44 -2.03 10.23
C GLN A 117 -15.37 -0.81 10.25
N GLU A 118 -15.06 0.22 9.46
CA GLU A 118 -15.88 1.43 9.33
C GLU A 118 -17.03 1.29 8.32
N GLY A 119 -17.16 0.15 7.63
CA GLY A 119 -18.20 -0.07 6.62
C GLY A 119 -18.06 0.84 5.38
N LEU A 120 -16.84 1.27 5.07
CA LEU A 120 -16.53 2.14 3.92
C LEU A 120 -16.42 1.35 2.62
N VAL A 121 -16.22 0.03 2.71
CA VAL A 121 -16.11 -0.93 1.61
C VAL A 121 -16.95 -2.17 1.90
N ASP A 122 -17.34 -2.88 0.83
CA ASP A 122 -17.90 -4.22 0.94
C ASP A 122 -16.76 -5.24 1.10
N ALA A 123 -16.63 -5.80 2.31
CA ALA A 123 -15.59 -6.78 2.63
C ALA A 123 -15.73 -8.07 1.80
N GLU A 124 -16.96 -8.49 1.49
CA GLU A 124 -17.19 -9.71 0.71
C GLU A 124 -16.82 -9.49 -0.76
N GLU A 125 -17.03 -8.28 -1.31
CA GLU A 125 -16.52 -7.92 -2.64
C GLU A 125 -14.99 -7.98 -2.68
N ILE A 126 -14.31 -7.42 -1.67
CA ILE A 126 -12.83 -7.46 -1.60
C ILE A 126 -12.33 -8.90 -1.48
N ILE A 127 -12.93 -9.71 -0.61
CA ILE A 127 -12.54 -11.11 -0.41
C ILE A 127 -12.74 -11.92 -1.69
N ALA A 128 -13.85 -11.72 -2.41
CA ALA A 128 -14.10 -12.39 -3.68
C ALA A 128 -13.09 -12.02 -4.77
N ALA A 129 -12.58 -10.78 -4.75
CA ALA A 129 -11.54 -10.31 -5.67
C ALA A 129 -10.11 -10.72 -5.27
N MET A 130 -9.91 -11.29 -4.07
CA MET A 130 -8.58 -11.52 -3.50
C MET A 130 -7.67 -12.43 -4.34
N PRO A 131 -8.13 -13.56 -4.91
CA PRO A 131 -7.28 -14.39 -5.75
C PRO A 131 -6.74 -13.62 -6.97
N GLU A 132 -7.62 -12.91 -7.69
CA GLU A 132 -7.21 -12.08 -8.84
C GLU A 132 -6.28 -10.95 -8.40
N PHE A 133 -6.54 -10.33 -7.25
CA PHE A 133 -5.69 -9.29 -6.71
C PHE A 133 -4.29 -9.79 -6.35
N VAL A 134 -4.16 -10.96 -5.73
CA VAL A 134 -2.85 -11.53 -5.36
C VAL A 134 -2.04 -11.87 -6.61
N ASP A 135 -2.68 -12.48 -7.62
CA ASP A 135 -2.04 -12.75 -8.91
C ASP A 135 -1.53 -11.45 -9.55
N PHE A 136 -2.38 -10.41 -9.54
CA PHE A 136 -2.00 -9.08 -10.02
C PHE A 136 -0.86 -8.46 -9.20
N PHE A 137 -0.93 -8.51 -7.87
CA PHE A 137 0.08 -7.96 -6.97
C PHE A 137 1.46 -8.59 -7.21
N ILE A 138 1.49 -9.92 -7.37
CA ILE A 138 2.73 -10.65 -7.62
C ILE A 138 3.31 -10.27 -8.98
N ALA A 139 2.48 -10.29 -10.03
CA ALA A 139 2.92 -9.95 -11.38
C ALA A 139 3.39 -8.50 -11.48
N GLU A 140 2.62 -7.57 -10.92
CA GLU A 140 2.93 -6.14 -10.96
C GLU A 140 4.17 -5.80 -10.12
N SER A 141 4.34 -6.41 -8.94
CA SER A 141 5.57 -6.23 -8.15
C SER A 141 6.79 -6.79 -8.86
N THR A 142 6.65 -7.95 -9.52
CA THR A 142 7.74 -8.53 -10.33
C THR A 142 8.14 -7.57 -11.45
N LYS A 143 7.17 -7.03 -12.17
CA LYS A 143 7.39 -6.03 -13.23
C LYS A 143 8.05 -4.75 -12.70
N MET A 144 7.51 -4.21 -11.61
CA MET A 144 7.95 -2.94 -11.05
C MET A 144 9.32 -3.02 -10.37
N LEU A 145 9.72 -4.19 -9.89
CA LEU A 145 10.95 -4.37 -9.12
C LEU A 145 12.03 -5.16 -9.86
N VAL A 146 11.68 -6.29 -10.47
CA VAL A 146 12.66 -7.16 -11.15
C VAL A 146 12.89 -6.71 -12.58
N ASP A 147 11.83 -6.58 -13.39
CA ASP A 147 11.97 -6.17 -14.80
C ASP A 147 12.53 -4.75 -14.92
N ALA A 148 12.27 -3.93 -13.91
CA ALA A 148 12.80 -2.57 -13.78
C ALA A 148 14.26 -2.52 -13.28
N GLY A 149 14.86 -3.66 -12.93
CA GLY A 149 16.25 -3.80 -12.48
C GLY A 149 16.53 -3.31 -11.06
N LEU A 150 15.51 -3.20 -10.21
CA LEU A 150 15.66 -2.82 -8.79
C LEU A 150 16.05 -4.00 -7.92
N LEU A 151 15.48 -5.18 -8.22
CA LEU A 151 15.76 -6.44 -7.54
C LEU A 151 16.19 -7.50 -8.56
N THR A 152 16.95 -8.48 -8.10
CA THR A 152 17.36 -9.63 -8.93
C THR A 152 16.30 -10.74 -8.97
N GLU A 153 15.54 -10.90 -7.88
CA GLU A 153 14.49 -11.89 -7.75
C GLU A 153 13.38 -11.36 -6.84
N ILE A 154 12.14 -11.73 -7.12
CA ILE A 154 10.98 -11.26 -6.36
C ILE A 154 10.71 -12.10 -5.11
N GLY A 155 11.12 -13.38 -5.10
CA GLY A 155 10.83 -14.31 -4.01
C GLY A 155 11.34 -13.82 -2.65
N LEU A 156 12.57 -13.33 -2.59
CA LEU A 156 13.13 -12.77 -1.34
C LEU A 156 12.36 -11.55 -0.84
N HIS A 157 11.82 -10.72 -1.73
CA HIS A 157 11.02 -9.57 -1.35
C HIS A 157 9.69 -9.99 -0.71
N PHE A 158 9.02 -11.00 -1.28
CA PHE A 158 7.79 -11.54 -0.69
C PHE A 158 8.05 -12.25 0.63
N GLU A 159 9.16 -12.99 0.76
CA GLU A 159 9.57 -13.56 2.04
C GLU A 159 9.88 -12.47 3.08
N SER A 160 10.48 -11.34 2.69
CA SER A 160 10.64 -10.19 3.58
C SER A 160 9.30 -9.63 4.06
N ILE A 161 8.28 -9.57 3.20
CA ILE A 161 6.92 -9.17 3.59
C ILE A 161 6.34 -10.13 4.63
N ARG A 162 6.45 -11.45 4.41
CA ARG A 162 5.91 -12.46 5.33
C ARG A 162 6.58 -12.45 6.70
N ASN A 163 7.88 -12.19 6.71
CA ASN A 163 8.68 -12.17 7.94
C ASN A 163 8.69 -10.79 8.64
N ASP A 164 8.05 -9.77 8.05
CA ASP A 164 7.93 -8.46 8.67
C ASP A 164 7.01 -8.52 9.91
N PRO A 165 7.36 -7.86 11.04
CA PRO A 165 6.48 -7.79 12.21
C PRO A 165 5.06 -7.29 11.90
N ALA A 166 4.89 -6.41 10.90
CA ALA A 166 3.57 -5.94 10.46
C ALA A 166 2.67 -7.07 9.96
N TYR A 167 3.26 -8.15 9.43
CA TYR A 167 2.54 -9.35 8.97
C TYR A 167 1.88 -10.12 10.13
N ALA A 168 2.16 -9.82 11.40
CA ALA A 168 1.41 -10.37 12.53
C ALA A 168 0.00 -9.75 12.69
N PHE A 169 -0.26 -8.57 12.08
CA PHE A 169 -1.54 -7.87 12.19
C PHE A 169 -2.67 -8.66 11.54
N GLY A 170 -3.75 -8.96 12.26
CA GLY A 170 -4.78 -9.91 11.80
C GLY A 170 -6.22 -9.46 12.01
N GLU A 171 -6.47 -8.15 12.05
CA GLU A 171 -7.82 -7.63 12.28
C GLU A 171 -8.70 -7.67 11.02
N GLY A 172 -10.00 -7.85 11.24
CA GLY A 172 -10.98 -7.96 10.16
C GLY A 172 -10.97 -9.31 9.44
N LYS A 173 -11.78 -9.45 8.40
CA LYS A 173 -11.84 -10.64 7.55
C LYS A 173 -10.97 -10.49 6.30
N VAL A 174 -10.78 -9.26 5.83
CA VAL A 174 -10.05 -8.99 4.58
C VAL A 174 -8.56 -9.30 4.74
N VAL A 175 -7.96 -8.96 5.89
CA VAL A 175 -6.53 -9.21 6.14
C VAL A 175 -6.20 -10.71 6.13
N PRO A 176 -6.90 -11.59 6.88
CA PRO A 176 -6.69 -13.03 6.76
C PRO A 176 -6.89 -13.58 5.34
N ALA A 177 -7.88 -13.06 4.59
CA ALA A 177 -8.12 -13.49 3.21
C ALA A 177 -6.95 -13.16 2.29
N PHE A 178 -6.39 -11.95 2.41
CA PHE A 178 -5.17 -11.58 1.67
C PHE A 178 -4.02 -12.52 2.00
N LYS A 179 -3.74 -12.74 3.29
CA LYS A 179 -2.62 -13.59 3.71
C LYS A 179 -2.78 -15.02 3.23
N ALA A 180 -3.97 -15.60 3.35
CA ALA A 180 -4.24 -16.95 2.86
C ALA A 180 -4.03 -17.07 1.35
N ALA A 181 -4.49 -16.09 0.58
CA ALA A 181 -4.30 -16.08 -0.88
C ALA A 181 -2.82 -15.84 -1.24
N PHE A 182 -2.14 -14.93 -0.55
CA PHE A 182 -0.73 -14.62 -0.75
C PHE A 182 0.17 -15.81 -0.41
N ASP A 183 -0.03 -16.44 0.75
CA ASP A 183 0.72 -17.63 1.18
C ASP A 183 0.46 -18.84 0.26
N ALA A 184 -0.70 -18.93 -0.38
CA ALA A 184 -1.00 -20.01 -1.34
C ALA A 184 -0.37 -19.79 -2.72
N ALA A 185 -0.01 -18.55 -3.05
CA ALA A 185 0.56 -18.17 -4.34
C ALA A 185 2.11 -18.15 -4.36
N LEU A 186 2.74 -18.29 -3.19
CA LEU A 186 4.20 -18.34 -3.00
C LEU A 186 4.68 -19.79 -2.84
#